data_AF-A0A1M4VUR6-F1
#
_entry.id   AF-A0A1M4VUR6-F1
#
_cell.length_a   1.000
_cell.length_b   1.000
_cell.length_c   1.000
_cell.angle_alpha   90.00
_cell.angle_beta   90.00
_cell.angle_gamma   90.00
#
_symmetry.space_group_name_H-M   'P 1'
#
loop_
_entity.id
_entity.type
_entity.pdbx_description
1 polymer ?
#
loop_
_entity_poly.entity_id
_entity_poly.type
_entity_poly.pdbx_seq_one_letter_code
_entity_poly.pdbx_strand_id
1 'polypeptide(L)'
;MTQNNTNTKPHKGTHLTKSEMDKIEGYKAENRSNRAIARLLGRSPQTINNAIKKGSFTQKRKQIQNGKTYTYYEEVYSASLHEDVYL
;
A
#
# COMPACT_ATOMS: atom_id res chain seq x y z
N MET A 1 -16.97 -12.92 -6.17
CA MET A 1 -16.92 -11.86 -5.15
C MET A 1 -16.45 -12.51 -3.86
N THR A 2 -15.25 -12.19 -3.40
CA THR A 2 -14.68 -12.82 -2.19
C THR A 2 -14.54 -11.74 -1.12
N GLN A 3 -15.37 -11.81 -0.08
CA GLN A 3 -15.36 -10.88 1.05
C GLN A 3 -14.62 -11.56 2.21
N ASN A 4 -13.34 -11.25 2.40
CA ASN A 4 -12.52 -11.77 3.49
C ASN A 4 -12.65 -10.86 4.73
N ASN A 5 -13.85 -10.83 5.33
CA ASN A 5 -14.09 -10.11 6.58
C ASN A 5 -13.79 -11.03 7.78
N THR A 6 -12.51 -11.20 8.10
CA THR A 6 -12.10 -11.87 9.35
C THR A 6 -12.23 -10.90 10.52
N ASN A 7 -13.25 -11.09 11.36
CA ASN A 7 -13.48 -10.39 12.63
C ASN A 7 -12.49 -10.81 13.75
N THR A 8 -11.28 -11.23 13.38
CA THR A 8 -10.23 -11.65 14.33
C THR A 8 -9.50 -10.41 14.81
N LYS A 9 -9.46 -10.17 16.12
CA LYS A 9 -8.69 -9.06 16.70
C LYS A 9 -7.23 -9.17 16.21
N PRO A 10 -6.63 -8.08 15.71
CA PRO A 10 -5.25 -8.13 15.23
C PRO A 10 -4.32 -8.45 16.40
N HIS A 11 -3.72 -9.65 16.37
CA HIS A 11 -2.68 -10.05 17.30
C HIS A 11 -1.29 -9.77 16.70
N LYS A 12 -0.26 -9.64 17.55
CA LYS A 12 1.13 -9.47 17.10
C LYS A 12 1.51 -10.66 16.19
N GLY A 13 2.08 -10.36 15.02
CA GLY A 13 2.48 -11.39 14.04
C GLY A 13 1.39 -11.78 13.04
N THR A 14 0.17 -11.25 13.16
CA THR A 14 -0.86 -11.46 12.12
C THR A 14 -0.54 -10.68 10.86
N HIS A 15 -0.84 -11.28 9.71
CA HIS A 15 -0.80 -10.60 8.42
C HIS A 15 -1.83 -9.45 8.37
N LEU A 16 -1.57 -8.48 7.48
CA LEU A 16 -2.55 -7.45 7.19
C LEU A 16 -3.72 -8.11 6.46
N THR A 17 -4.93 -7.75 6.87
CA THR A 17 -6.16 -8.10 6.17
C THR A 17 -6.28 -7.31 4.88
N LYS A 18 -7.10 -7.79 3.93
CA LYS A 18 -7.37 -7.06 2.69
C LYS A 18 -7.87 -5.63 2.95
N SER A 19 -8.81 -5.47 3.88
CA SER A 19 -9.31 -4.15 4.29
C SER A 19 -8.20 -3.22 4.82
N GLU A 20 -7.22 -3.75 5.56
CA GLU A 20 -6.08 -2.94 6.01
C GLU A 20 -5.16 -2.57 4.84
N MET A 21 -4.94 -3.47 3.87
CA MET A 21 -4.16 -3.17 2.67
C MET A 21 -4.83 -2.05 1.85
N ASP A 22 -6.14 -2.12 1.64
CA ASP A 22 -6.91 -1.10 0.92
C ASP A 22 -6.85 0.27 1.63
N LYS A 23 -6.92 0.27 2.98
CA LYS A 23 -6.74 1.49 3.78
C LYS A 23 -5.34 2.06 3.63
N ILE A 24 -4.29 1.24 3.58
CA ILE A 24 -2.92 1.70 3.35
C ILE A 24 -2.82 2.43 2.01
N GLU A 25 -3.42 1.87 0.95
CA GLU A 25 -3.45 2.49 -0.38
C GLU A 25 -4.14 3.86 -0.36
N GLY A 26 -5.33 3.96 0.24
CA GLY A 26 -6.02 5.24 0.41
C GLY A 26 -5.19 6.27 1.20
N TYR A 27 -4.61 5.86 2.33
CA TYR A 27 -3.76 6.77 3.13
C TYR A 27 -2.47 7.18 2.43
N LYS A 28 -1.92 6.34 1.55
CA LYS A 28 -0.78 6.70 0.71
C LYS A 28 -1.16 7.73 -0.36
N ALA A 29 -2.35 7.63 -0.95
CA ALA A 29 -2.89 8.66 -1.84
C ALA A 29 -3.10 10.01 -1.12
N GLU A 30 -3.43 9.99 0.17
CA GLU A 30 -3.47 11.17 1.05
C GLU A 30 -2.07 11.68 1.48
N ASN A 31 -0.98 11.12 0.95
CA ASN A 31 0.40 11.45 1.32
C ASN A 31 0.74 11.27 2.81
N ARG A 32 0.05 10.36 3.51
CA ARG A 32 0.36 10.08 4.92
C ARG A 32 1.69 9.32 5.06
N SER A 33 2.41 9.61 6.14
CA SER A 33 3.64 8.88 6.48
C SER A 33 3.34 7.47 6.98
N ASN A 34 4.25 6.52 6.77
CA ASN A 34 4.09 5.12 7.19
C ASN A 34 3.84 5.00 8.70
N ARG A 35 4.40 5.91 9.51
CA ARG A 35 4.16 5.97 10.96
C ARG A 35 2.75 6.46 11.29
N ALA A 36 2.22 7.44 10.56
CA ALA A 36 0.84 7.89 10.73
C ALA A 36 -0.16 6.79 10.37
N ILE A 37 0.09 6.09 9.25
CA ILE A 37 -0.70 4.94 8.82
C ILE A 37 -0.68 3.83 9.89
N ALA A 38 0.49 3.52 10.45
CA ALA A 38 0.63 2.53 11.51
C ALA A 38 -0.23 2.87 12.75
N ARG A 39 -0.26 4.14 13.16
CA ARG A 39 -1.10 4.61 14.28
C ARG A 39 -2.59 4.48 13.98
N LEU A 40 -3.01 4.86 12.76
CA LEU A 40 -4.43 4.77 12.33
C LEU A 40 -4.93 3.33 12.29
N LEU A 41 -4.08 2.39 11.89
CA LEU A 41 -4.41 0.97 11.80
C LEU A 41 -4.14 0.19 13.10
N GLY A 42 -3.58 0.82 14.13
CA GLY A 42 -3.16 0.13 15.35
C GLY A 42 -2.08 -0.93 15.11
N ARG A 43 -1.26 -0.77 14.06
CA ARG A 43 -0.19 -1.70 13.67
C ARG A 43 1.18 -1.14 14.03
N SER A 44 2.19 -2.00 14.05
CA SER A 44 3.58 -1.55 14.22
C SER A 44 4.06 -0.79 12.97
N PRO A 45 4.89 0.26 13.11
CA PRO A 45 5.49 0.94 11.96
C PRO A 45 6.29 -0.02 11.05
N GLN A 46 6.89 -1.06 11.63
CA GLN A 46 7.62 -2.08 10.88
C GLN A 46 6.69 -2.88 9.96
N THR A 47 5.50 -3.24 10.45
CA THR A 47 4.50 -3.96 9.66
C THR A 47 4.09 -3.15 8.43
N ILE A 48 3.81 -1.85 8.60
CA ILE A 48 3.46 -0.97 7.49
C ILE A 48 4.62 -0.77 6.51
N ASN A 49 5.85 -0.61 7.02
CA ASN A 49 7.03 -0.48 6.16
C ASN A 49 7.25 -1.74 5.30
N ASN A 50 7.14 -2.92 5.89
CA ASN A 50 7.26 -4.18 5.18
C ASN A 50 6.14 -4.37 4.14
N ALA A 51 4.91 -4.02 4.51
CA ALA A 51 3.76 -4.06 3.59
C ALA A 51 3.99 -3.17 2.37
N ILE A 52 4.39 -1.92 2.60
CA ILE A 52 4.68 -0.98 1.51
C ILE A 52 5.78 -1.54 0.61
N LYS A 53 6.88 -2.04 1.17
CA LYS A 53 7.95 -2.65 0.34
C LYS A 53 7.49 -3.84 -0.48
N LYS A 54 6.55 -4.65 0.01
CA LYS A 54 6.00 -5.80 -0.71
C LYS A 54 5.01 -5.41 -1.81
N GLY A 55 4.16 -4.43 -1.53
CA GLY A 55 3.08 -4.00 -2.43
C GLY A 55 3.41 -2.78 -3.29
N SER A 56 4.64 -2.27 -3.24
CA SER A 56 5.04 -1.13 -4.07
C SER A 56 5.71 -1.58 -5.36
N PHE A 57 5.47 -0.83 -6.43
CA PHE A 57 6.09 -1.03 -7.73
C PHE A 57 6.50 0.32 -8.32
N THR A 58 7.46 0.28 -9.25
CA THR A 58 7.89 1.47 -9.98
C THR A 58 6.92 1.76 -11.11
N GLN A 59 6.13 2.81 -10.97
CA GLN A 59 5.26 3.33 -12.02
C GLN A 59 6.04 4.30 -12.90
N LYS A 60 5.92 4.12 -14.22
CA LYS A 60 6.49 5.01 -15.23
C LYS A 60 5.45 6.03 -15.69
N ARG A 61 5.70 7.31 -15.45
CA ARG A 61 4.85 8.42 -15.91
C ARG A 61 5.54 9.15 -17.07
N LYS A 62 4.83 9.36 -18.18
CA LYS A 62 5.32 10.15 -19.31
C LYS A 62 4.55 11.45 -19.42
N GLN A 63 5.25 12.55 -19.66
CA GLN A 63 4.68 13.87 -19.88
C GLN A 63 5.24 14.43 -21.18
N ILE A 64 4.36 14.92 -22.06
CA ILE A 64 4.76 15.57 -23.32
C ILE A 64 4.56 17.07 -23.14
N GLN A 65 5.61 17.85 -23.38
CA GLN A 65 5.57 19.31 -23.31
C GLN A 65 6.38 19.90 -24.46
N ASN A 66 5.74 20.74 -25.30
CA ASN A 66 6.34 21.38 -26.46
C ASN A 66 7.12 20.40 -27.37
N GLY A 67 6.55 19.22 -27.63
CA GLY A 67 7.17 18.18 -28.46
C GLY A 67 8.28 17.37 -27.78
N LYS A 68 8.67 17.71 -26.55
CA LYS A 68 9.64 16.95 -25.74
C LYS A 68 8.93 15.97 -24.82
N THR A 69 9.45 14.75 -24.72
CA THR A 69 8.93 13.72 -23.82
C THR A 69 9.79 13.63 -22.56
N TYR A 70 9.16 13.83 -21.40
CA TYR A 70 9.77 13.66 -20.09
C TYR A 70 9.26 12.37 -19.47
N THR A 71 10.17 11.57 -18.95
CA THR A 71 9.85 10.30 -18.27
C THR A 71 10.20 10.44 -16.80
N TYR A 72 9.24 10.14 -15.95
CA TYR A 72 9.37 10.11 -14.50
C TYR A 72 9.11 8.69 -14.00
N TYR A 73 9.70 8.38 -12.86
CA TYR A 73 9.49 7.13 -12.15
C TYR A 73 9.05 7.46 -10.73
N GLU A 74 8.01 6.79 -10.26
CA GLU A 74 7.48 6.95 -8.91
C GLU A 74 7.18 5.58 -8.31
N GLU A 75 7.38 5.45 -7.00
CA GLU A 75 7.00 4.25 -6.26
C GLU A 75 5.55 4.37 -5.80
N VAL A 76 4.70 3.48 -6.30
CA VAL A 76 3.26 3.46 -5.97
C VAL A 76 2.95 2.16 -5.26
N TYR A 77 2.25 2.26 -4.13
CA TYR A 77 1.73 1.09 -3.41
C TYR A 77 0.37 0.69 -3.97
N SER A 78 0.16 -0.61 -4.20
CA SER A 78 -1.10 -1.19 -4.64
C SER A 78 -1.54 -2.31 -3.70
N ALA A 79 -2.77 -2.22 -3.18
CA ALA A 79 -3.31 -3.23 -2.28
C ALA A 79 -3.63 -4.55 -3.02
N SER A 80 -3.93 -4.50 -4.32
CA SER A 80 -4.15 -5.72 -5.12
C SER A 80 -2.84 -6.48 -5.30
N LEU A 81 -1.76 -5.81 -5.71
CA LEU A 81 -0.45 -6.45 -5.85
C LEU A 81 0.05 -7.04 -4.53
N HIS A 82 -0.20 -6.35 -3.41
CA HIS A 82 0.17 -6.88 -2.11
C HIS A 82 -0.63 -8.13 -1.72
N GLU A 83 -1.91 -8.21 -2.08
CA GLU A 83 -2.74 -9.39 -1.85
C GLU A 83 -2.28 -10.58 -2.70
N ASP A 84 -1.92 -10.34 -3.97
CA ASP A 84 -1.44 -11.36 -4.91
C ASP A 84 -0.16 -12.06 -4.43
N VAL A 85 0.64 -11.43 -3.56
CA VAL A 85 1.83 -12.07 -2.95
C VAL A 85 1.46 -13.24 -2.02
N TYR A 86 0.20 -13.31 -1.57
CA TYR A 86 -0.29 -14.30 -0.61
C TYR A 86 -1.25 -15.34 -1.21
N LEU A 87 -1.64 -15.18 -2.48
CA LEU A 87 -2.46 -16.14 -3.24
C LEU A 87 -1.56 -17.11 -4.02
#